data_AF-A0A8H7TLU9-F1
#
_entry.id   AF-A0A8H7TLU9-F1
#
_cell.length_a   1.000
_cell.length_b   1.000
_cell.length_c   1.000
_cell.angle_alpha   90.00
_cell.angle_beta   90.00
_cell.angle_gamma   90.00
#
_symmetry.space_group_name_H-M   'P 1'
#
loop_
_entity.id
_entity.type
_entity.pdbx_description
1 polymer ?
#
loop_
_entity_poly.entity_id
_entity_poly.type
_entity_poly.pdbx_seq_one_letter_code
_entity_poly.pdbx_strand_id
1 'polypeptide(L)'
;MTRYVPVQLLVTSFLCLALLSQVAFAVSTIPAVSVALMALLGFLLGPLYPSGIIMMTQLLPREVQVAGISFVNSMGQIGAAFMPFVFGLISNRFGIEMLVYYICLQLALIIPLWLWFFRLH
;
A
#
# COMPACT_ATOMS: atom_id res chain seq x y z
N MET A 1 -1.80 -1.03 24.74
CA MET A 1 -1.61 -2.09 23.72
C MET A 1 -2.92 -2.51 23.03
N THR A 2 -4.05 -2.62 23.72
CA THR A 2 -5.35 -3.10 23.16
C THR A 2 -6.08 -2.17 22.17
N ARG A 3 -5.68 -0.89 22.03
CA ARG A 3 -6.36 0.05 21.11
C ARG A 3 -5.89 -0.02 19.64
N TYR A 4 -4.73 -0.62 19.36
CA TYR A 4 -4.13 -0.64 18.01
C TYR A 4 -4.49 -1.89 17.19
N VAL A 5 -4.69 -3.01 17.88
CA VAL A 5 -5.06 -4.31 17.29
C VAL A 5 -6.19 -4.23 16.25
N PRO A 6 -7.31 -3.51 16.47
CA PRO A 6 -8.37 -3.44 15.47
C PRO A 6 -7.93 -2.75 14.17
N VAL A 7 -7.13 -1.68 14.26
CA VAL A 7 -6.65 -0.96 13.08
C VAL A 7 -5.57 -1.77 12.35
N GLN A 8 -4.69 -2.47 13.08
CA GLN A 8 -3.70 -3.39 12.49
C GLN A 8 -4.37 -4.50 11.69
N LEU A 9 -5.40 -5.12 12.27
CA LEU A 9 -6.15 -6.19 11.63
C LEU A 9 -6.89 -5.67 10.39
N LEU A 10 -7.50 -4.48 10.48
CA LEU A 10 -8.20 -3.86 9.36
C LEU A 10 -7.25 -3.60 8.19
N VAL A 11 -6.11 -2.94 8.44
CA VAL A 11 -5.11 -2.63 7.40
C VAL A 11 -4.54 -3.91 6.80
N THR A 12 -4.21 -4.91 7.63
CA THR A 12 -3.70 -6.20 7.13
C THR A 12 -4.74 -6.90 6.25
N SER A 13 -6.00 -6.93 6.66
CA SER A 13 -7.09 -7.51 5.88
C SER A 13 -7.29 -6.78 4.55
N PHE A 14 -7.22 -5.45 4.57
CA PHE A 14 -7.36 -4.62 3.37
C PHE A 14 -6.20 -4.82 2.40
N LEU A 15 -4.96 -4.91 2.90
CA LEU A 15 -3.78 -5.22 2.07
C LEU A 15 -3.88 -6.62 1.44
N CYS A 16 -4.30 -7.63 2.20
CA CYS A 16 -4.50 -8.98 1.68
C CYS A 16 -5.60 -9.01 0.61
N LEU A 17 -6.74 -8.35 0.85
CA LEU A 17 -7.82 -8.25 -0.13
C LEU A 17 -7.40 -7.45 -1.37
N ALA A 18 -6.60 -6.40 -1.20
CA ALA A 18 -6.05 -5.61 -2.31
C ALA A 18 -5.13 -6.45 -3.18
N LEU A 19 -4.24 -7.24 -2.57
CA LEU A 19 -3.38 -8.17 -3.29
C LEU A 19 -4.20 -9.23 -4.04
N LEU A 20 -5.22 -9.81 -3.40
CA LEU A 20 -6.12 -10.77 -4.05
C LEU A 20 -6.88 -10.14 -5.24
N SER A 21 -7.39 -8.92 -5.08
CA SER A 21 -8.07 -8.18 -6.16
C SER A 21 -7.12 -7.89 -7.32
N GLN A 22 -5.87 -7.50 -7.03
CA GLN A 22 -4.85 -7.23 -8.04
C GLN A 22 -4.42 -8.52 -8.78
N VAL A 23 -4.27 -9.64 -8.07
CA VAL A 23 -3.97 -10.94 -8.70
C VAL A 23 -5.14 -11.41 -9.56
N ALA A 24 -6.38 -11.25 -9.09
CA ALA A 24 -7.57 -11.55 -9.88
C ALA A 24 -7.65 -10.68 -11.15
N PHE A 25 -7.26 -9.40 -11.04
CA PHE A 25 -7.19 -8.49 -12.18
C PHE A 25 -6.14 -8.94 -13.20
N ALA A 26 -4.98 -9.43 -12.73
CA ALA A 26 -3.92 -9.93 -13.61
C ALA A 26 -4.32 -11.12 -14.49
N VAL A 27 -5.30 -11.91 -14.06
CA VAL A 27 -5.79 -13.09 -14.81
C VAL A 27 -7.11 -12.78 -15.55
N SER A 28 -7.72 -11.62 -15.31
CA SER A 28 -9.02 -11.28 -15.89
C SER A 28 -8.88 -10.90 -17.37
N THR A 29 -9.65 -11.57 -18.22
CA THR A 29 -9.79 -11.22 -19.66
C THR A 29 -11.08 -10.46 -19.95
N ILE A 30 -11.98 -10.33 -18.96
CA ILE A 30 -13.30 -9.72 -19.12
C ILE A 30 -13.25 -8.24 -18.70
N PRO A 31 -13.53 -7.27 -19.59
CA PRO A 31 -13.40 -5.85 -19.28
C PRO A 31 -14.25 -5.38 -18.09
N ALA A 32 -15.50 -5.83 -17.99
CA ALA A 32 -16.39 -5.46 -16.89
C ALA A 32 -15.85 -5.92 -15.52
N VAL A 33 -15.28 -7.13 -15.46
CA VAL A 33 -14.66 -7.67 -14.23
C VAL A 33 -13.39 -6.89 -13.90
N SER A 34 -12.59 -6.57 -14.91
CA SER A 34 -11.36 -5.77 -14.74
C SER A 34 -11.63 -4.40 -14.13
N VAL A 35 -12.65 -3.67 -14.63
CA VAL A 35 -13.05 -2.37 -14.07
C VAL A 35 -13.51 -2.50 -12.62
N ALA A 36 -14.32 -3.51 -12.31
CA ALA A 36 -14.79 -3.75 -10.95
C ALA A 36 -13.64 -4.06 -9.99
N LEU A 37 -12.67 -4.87 -10.41
CA LEU A 37 -11.49 -5.22 -9.61
C LEU A 37 -10.56 -4.02 -9.38
N MET A 38 -10.38 -3.15 -10.38
CA MET A 38 -9.60 -1.91 -10.19
C MET A 38 -10.31 -0.91 -9.28
N ALA A 39 -11.64 -0.78 -9.39
CA ALA A 39 -12.43 0.06 -8.49
C ALA A 39 -12.36 -0.46 -7.04
N LEU A 40 -12.50 -1.78 -6.86
CA LEU A 40 -12.34 -2.43 -5.56
C LEU A 40 -10.94 -2.24 -5.00
N LEU A 41 -9.90 -2.39 -5.84
CA LEU A 41 -8.52 -2.15 -5.44
C LEU A 41 -8.34 -0.72 -4.92
N GLY A 42 -8.81 0.28 -5.68
CA GLY A 42 -8.74 1.68 -5.25
C GLY A 42 -9.47 1.93 -3.93
N PHE A 43 -10.65 1.34 -3.75
CA PHE A 43 -11.42 1.41 -2.51
C PHE A 43 -10.65 0.82 -1.32
N LEU A 44 -10.05 -0.38 -1.49
CA LEU A 44 -9.28 -1.05 -0.44
C LEU A 44 -7.98 -0.31 -0.09
N LEU A 45 -7.34 0.35 -1.06
CA LEU A 45 -6.12 1.11 -0.82
C LEU A 45 -6.40 2.50 -0.19
N GLY A 46 -7.58 3.07 -0.42
CA GLY A 46 -7.97 4.40 0.06
C GLY A 46 -7.70 4.68 1.55
N PRO A 47 -8.12 3.82 2.50
CA PRO A 47 -7.95 4.09 3.92
C PRO A 47 -6.55 3.75 4.47
N LEU A 48 -5.63 3.20 3.67
CA LEU A 48 -4.33 2.74 4.19
C LEU A 48 -3.48 3.87 4.76
N TYR A 49 -3.34 4.97 4.00
CA TYR A 49 -2.56 6.13 4.43
C TYR A 49 -3.12 6.79 5.70
N PRO A 50 -4.42 7.19 5.78
CA PRO A 50 -4.95 7.77 7.00
C PRO A 50 -4.93 6.79 8.19
N SER A 51 -5.08 5.48 7.97
CA SER A 51 -4.95 4.48 9.04
C SER A 51 -3.53 4.45 9.62
N GLY A 52 -2.51 4.54 8.75
CA GLY A 52 -1.11 4.66 9.16
C GLY A 52 -0.83 5.95 9.94
N ILE A 53 -1.40 7.08 9.50
CA ILE A 53 -1.29 8.36 10.22
C ILE A 53 -1.92 8.25 11.61
N ILE A 54 -3.14 7.71 11.73
CA ILE A 54 -3.80 7.53 13.03
C ILE A 54 -2.90 6.72 13.97
N MET A 55 -2.31 5.62 13.51
CA MET A 55 -1.37 4.86 14.32
C MET A 55 -0.12 5.65 14.73
N MET A 56 0.54 6.35 13.78
CA MET A 56 1.71 7.17 14.10
C MET A 56 1.38 8.24 15.13
N THR A 57 0.24 8.93 15.01
CA THR A 57 -0.20 9.95 15.97
C THR A 57 -0.44 9.40 17.37
N GLN A 58 -0.71 8.10 17.50
CA GLN A 58 -0.91 7.45 18.78
C GLN A 58 0.38 6.84 19.36
N LEU A 59 1.36 6.53 18.51
CA LEU A 59 2.68 6.04 18.91
C LEU A 59 3.66 7.17 19.28
N LEU A 60 3.54 8.33 18.65
CA LEU A 60 4.46 9.46 18.87
C LEU A 60 3.97 10.42 19.98
N PRO A 61 4.88 10.93 20.84
CA PRO A 61 4.60 12.06 21.73
C PRO A 61 4.25 13.34 20.97
N ARG A 62 3.41 14.21 21.55
CA ARG A 62 2.90 15.43 20.88
C ARG A 62 4.00 16.39 20.45
N GLU A 63 5.11 16.41 21.17
CA GLU A 63 6.24 17.31 20.94
C GLU A 63 6.98 16.98 19.63
N VAL A 64 7.03 15.70 19.25
CA VAL A 64 7.76 15.22 18.06
C VAL A 64 6.82 14.70 16.96
N GLN A 65 5.52 14.66 17.21
CA GLN A 65 4.52 14.10 16.31
C GLN A 65 4.55 14.74 14.92
N VAL A 66 4.58 16.07 14.83
CA VAL A 66 4.58 16.79 13.55
C VAL A 66 5.86 16.51 12.76
N ALA A 67 7.02 16.58 13.43
CA ALA A 67 8.32 16.32 12.81
C ALA A 67 8.44 14.85 12.34
N GLY A 68 8.04 13.89 13.17
CA GLY A 68 8.09 12.47 12.84
C GLY A 68 7.16 12.08 11.69
N ILE A 69 5.93 12.59 11.67
CA ILE A 69 5.00 12.37 10.56
C ILE A 69 5.51 13.02 9.27
N SER A 70 6.05 14.25 9.35
CA SER A 70 6.65 14.92 8.19
C SER A 70 7.84 14.15 7.62
N PHE A 71 8.69 13.59 8.48
CA PHE A 71 9.82 12.76 8.07
C PHE A 71 9.36 11.50 7.34
N VAL A 72 8.40 10.76 7.89
CA VAL A 72 7.85 9.55 7.25
C VAL A 72 7.13 9.89 5.94
N ASN A 73 6.39 10.99 5.88
CA ASN A 73 5.75 11.44 4.64
C ASN A 73 6.78 11.82 3.57
N SER A 74 7.89 12.44 3.96
CA SER A 74 8.98 12.75 3.03
C SER A 74 9.58 11.48 2.42
N MET A 75 9.81 10.44 3.25
CA MET A 75 10.22 9.12 2.79
C MET A 75 9.18 8.49 1.84
N GLY A 76 7.90 8.60 2.19
CA GLY A 76 6.79 8.14 1.33
C GLY A 76 6.78 8.82 -0.04
N GLN A 77 7.04 10.13 -0.09
CA GLN A 77 7.13 10.89 -1.35
C GLN A 77 8.34 10.48 -2.20
N ILE A 78 9.48 10.18 -1.58
CA ILE A 78 10.64 9.63 -2.29
C ILE A 78 10.23 8.31 -2.97
N GLY A 79 9.55 7.42 -2.25
CA GLY A 79 9.01 6.18 -2.83
C GLY A 79 8.00 6.44 -3.96
N ALA A 80 7.11 7.41 -3.79
CA ALA A 80 6.10 7.77 -4.78
C ALA A 80 6.71 8.35 -6.08
N ALA A 81 7.91 8.91 -6.06
CA ALA A 81 8.63 9.34 -7.26
C ALA A 81 9.52 8.21 -7.82
N PHE A 82 10.21 7.49 -6.94
CA PHE A 82 11.15 6.45 -7.31
C PHE A 82 10.46 5.24 -7.95
N MET A 83 9.34 4.77 -7.38
CA MET A 83 8.65 3.59 -7.88
C MET A 83 8.09 3.78 -9.30
N PRO A 84 7.42 4.90 -9.66
CA PRO A 84 7.01 5.15 -11.04
C PRO A 84 8.19 5.33 -12.00
N PHE A 85 9.33 5.88 -11.54
CA PHE A 85 10.54 5.97 -12.36
C PHE A 85 11.07 4.58 -12.74
N VAL A 86 11.19 3.67 -11.75
CA VAL A 86 11.58 2.27 -12.00
C VAL A 86 10.60 1.60 -12.97
N PHE A 87 9.30 1.81 -12.77
CA PHE A 87 8.29 1.32 -13.72
C PHE A 87 8.48 1.88 -15.12
N GLY A 88 8.78 3.18 -15.26
CA GLY A 88 9.05 3.81 -16.55
C GLY A 88 10.21 3.16 -17.30
N LEU A 89 11.28 2.76 -16.59
CA LEU A 89 12.39 2.01 -17.18
C LEU A 89 11.96 0.60 -17.63
N ILE A 90 11.13 -0.08 -16.83
CA ILE A 90 10.60 -1.41 -17.15
C ILE A 90 9.66 -1.34 -18.36
N SER A 91 8.72 -0.39 -18.36
CA SER A 91 7.71 -0.26 -19.41
C SER A 91 8.30 0.15 -20.75
N ASN A 92 9.42 0.90 -20.75
CA ASN A 92 10.15 1.23 -21.97
C ASN A 92 10.68 -0.03 -22.69
N ARG A 93 11.07 -1.08 -21.94
CA ARG A 93 11.63 -2.32 -22.50
C ARG A 93 10.59 -3.43 -22.70
N PHE A 94 9.64 -3.52 -21.78
CA PHE A 94 8.73 -4.68 -21.66
C PHE A 94 7.25 -4.31 -21.89
N GLY A 95 6.94 -3.04 -22.16
CA GLY A 95 5.58 -2.56 -22.41
C GLY A 95 4.81 -2.20 -21.14
N ILE A 96 3.68 -1.50 -21.32
CA ILE A 96 2.83 -1.01 -20.23
C ILE A 96 2.11 -2.14 -19.49
N GLU A 97 1.95 -3.31 -20.11
CA GLU A 97 1.32 -4.50 -19.51
C GLU A 97 2.04 -4.95 -18.22
N MET A 98 3.33 -4.63 -18.09
CA MET A 98 4.10 -4.89 -16.88
C MET A 98 3.59 -4.14 -15.64
N LEU A 99 2.74 -3.11 -15.80
CA LEU A 99 2.18 -2.35 -14.68
C LEU A 99 1.41 -3.25 -13.71
N VAL A 100 0.69 -4.22 -14.27
CA VAL A 100 -0.16 -5.13 -13.49
C VAL A 100 0.69 -5.98 -12.54
N TYR A 101 1.78 -6.55 -13.05
CA TYR A 101 2.74 -7.31 -12.26
C TYR A 101 3.55 -6.43 -11.30
N TYR A 102 3.85 -5.19 -11.71
CA TYR A 102 4.57 -4.23 -10.88
C TYR A 102 3.76 -3.79 -9.65
N ILE A 103 2.46 -3.53 -9.81
CA ILE A 103 1.56 -3.22 -8.69
C ILE A 103 1.42 -4.45 -7.77
N CYS A 104 1.28 -5.66 -8.33
CA CYS A 104 1.32 -6.92 -7.56
C CYS A 104 2.58 -7.00 -6.68
N LEU A 105 3.75 -6.71 -7.25
CA LEU A 105 5.02 -6.74 -6.52
C LEU A 105 5.04 -5.73 -5.38
N GLN A 106 4.59 -4.49 -5.59
CA GLN A 106 4.53 -3.49 -4.52
C GLN A 106 3.60 -3.91 -3.37
N LEU A 107 2.42 -4.46 -3.70
CA LEU A 107 1.47 -4.97 -2.70
C LEU A 107 2.04 -6.18 -1.94
N ALA A 108 2.76 -7.06 -2.63
CA ALA A 108 3.44 -8.20 -2.01
C ALA A 108 4.60 -7.76 -1.09
N LEU A 109 5.26 -6.64 -1.39
CA LEU A 109 6.36 -6.10 -0.58
C LEU A 109 5.87 -5.32 0.65
N ILE A 110 4.76 -4.57 0.54
CA ILE A 110 4.25 -3.76 1.66
C ILE A 110 3.69 -4.62 2.80
N ILE A 111 3.09 -5.79 2.49
CA ILE A 111 2.54 -6.70 3.50
C ILE A 111 3.58 -7.18 4.53
N PRO A 112 4.72 -7.78 4.14
CA PRO A 112 5.73 -8.19 5.11
C PRO A 112 6.39 -7.01 5.83
N LEU A 113 6.57 -5.86 5.17
CA LEU A 113 7.07 -4.64 5.82
C LEU A 113 6.11 -4.16 6.91
N TRP A 114 4.81 -4.16 6.63
CA TRP A 114 3.76 -3.84 7.59
C TRP A 114 3.77 -4.80 8.78
N LEU A 115 3.77 -6.12 8.51
CA LEU A 115 3.80 -7.14 9.56
C LEU A 115 5.09 -7.07 10.40
N TRP A 116 6.22 -6.74 9.79
CA TRP A 116 7.50 -6.59 10.49
C TRP A 116 7.49 -5.39 11.44
N PHE A 117 6.96 -4.24 10.99
CA PHE A 117 6.80 -3.05 11.83
C PHE A 117 5.98 -3.35 13.10
N PHE A 118 4.89 -4.13 12.98
CA PHE A 118 4.06 -4.50 14.12
C PHE A 118 4.59 -5.65 14.96
N ARG A 119 5.39 -6.56 14.42
CA ARG A 119 6.04 -7.57 15.26
C ARG A 119 7.04 -6.98 16.24
N LEU A 120 7.57 -5.80 15.96
CA LEU A 120 8.59 -5.14 16.77
C LEU A 120 8.01 -4.25 17.90
N HIS A 121 6.69 -4.04 17.97
CA HIS A 121 6.02 -3.15 18.93
C HIS A 121 4.80 -3.81 19.59
#